data_AF-A0A7H4MII0-F1
#
_entry.id   AF-A0A7H4MII0-F1
#
_cell.length_a   1.000
_cell.length_b   1.000
_cell.length_c   1.000
_cell.angle_alpha   90.00
_cell.angle_beta   90.00
_cell.angle_gamma   90.00
#
_symmetry.space_group_name_H-M   'P 1'
#
loop_
_entity.id
_entity.type
_entity.pdbx_description
1 polymer ?
#
loop_
_entity_poly.entity_id
_entity_poly.type
_entity_poly.pdbx_seq_one_letter_code
_entity_poly.pdbx_strand_id
1 'polypeptide(L)'
;MRNLPRETAKQILLSDYWTGPRFDQVASLSTLLADELCDTGVNMGPLVASKFFQRWLTALNMRGKLYPDLIPDGAIGPRTITALKGYLSARGKEGEQVLLRALNCSQGARYLELAEGREANEDFLYGWIKERVL
;
A
#
# COMPACT_ATOMS: atom_id res chain seq x y z
N MET A 1 -16.43 21.50 13.32
CA MET A 1 -15.46 21.65 12.21
C MET A 1 -14.84 23.05 12.10
N ARG A 2 -15.57 24.18 12.29
CA ARG A 2 -15.05 25.54 12.02
C ARG A 2 -13.75 25.94 12.73
N ASN A 3 -13.49 25.40 13.94
CA ASN A 3 -12.31 25.73 14.75
C ASN A 3 -11.36 24.53 14.93
N LEU A 4 -11.34 23.57 13.99
CA LEU A 4 -10.46 22.39 14.11
C LEU A 4 -8.98 22.81 14.00
N PRO A 5 -8.16 22.61 15.05
CA PRO A 5 -6.75 22.95 14.98
C PRO A 5 -6.02 22.06 13.97
N ARG A 6 -5.02 22.62 13.28
CA ARG A 6 -4.18 21.87 12.33
C ARG A 6 -3.56 20.63 12.95
N GLU A 7 -3.10 20.73 14.20
CA GLU A 7 -2.49 19.60 14.90
C GLU A 7 -3.50 18.47 15.14
N THR A 8 -4.74 18.80 15.51
CA THR A 8 -5.81 17.82 15.64
C THR A 8 -6.14 17.16 14.30
N ALA A 9 -6.21 17.93 13.21
CA ALA A 9 -6.42 17.38 11.87
C ALA A 9 -5.29 16.43 11.45
N LYS A 10 -4.04 16.78 11.75
CA LYS A 10 -2.87 15.93 11.50
C LYS A 10 -2.93 14.64 12.32
N GLN A 11 -3.31 14.71 13.59
CA GLN A 11 -3.44 13.52 14.44
C GLN A 11 -4.53 12.56 13.92
N ILE A 12 -5.65 13.10 13.44
CA ILE A 12 -6.71 12.30 12.80
C ILE A 12 -6.14 11.61 11.55
N LEU A 13 -5.46 12.35 10.65
CA LEU A 13 -4.86 11.76 9.46
C LEU A 13 -3.82 10.68 9.79
N LEU A 14 -2.96 10.91 10.78
CA LEU A 14 -1.98 9.93 11.23
C LEU A 14 -2.65 8.68 11.81
N SER A 15 -3.71 8.86 12.59
CA SER A 15 -4.50 7.75 13.12
C SER A 15 -5.11 6.92 11.99
N ASP A 16 -5.80 7.57 11.06
CA ASP A 16 -6.62 6.87 10.08
C ASP A 16 -5.82 6.29 8.91
N TYR A 17 -4.70 6.93 8.54
CA TYR A 17 -3.94 6.58 7.33
C TYR A 17 -2.51 6.13 7.59
N TRP A 18 -2.03 6.14 8.84
CA TRP A 18 -0.66 5.70 9.16
C TRP A 18 -0.63 4.64 10.27
N THR A 19 -0.98 5.00 11.51
CA THR A 19 -0.86 4.08 12.67
C THR A 19 -2.02 3.09 12.78
N GLY A 20 -3.25 3.51 12.49
CA GLY A 20 -4.43 2.63 12.44
C GLY A 20 -4.27 1.46 11.47
N PRO A 21 -3.89 1.68 10.20
CA PRO A 21 -3.59 0.59 9.26
C PRO A 21 -2.23 -0.07 9.47
N ARG A 22 -1.45 0.41 10.45
CA ARG A 22 -0.13 -0.10 10.86
C ARG A 22 0.95 0.02 9.79
N PHE A 23 0.90 1.06 8.98
CA PHE A 23 1.95 1.38 8.01
C PHE A 23 3.24 1.83 8.70
N ASP A 24 3.18 2.35 9.92
CA ASP A 24 4.34 2.58 10.79
C ASP A 24 5.16 1.29 11.04
N GLN A 25 4.49 0.15 11.19
CA GLN A 25 5.17 -1.14 11.33
C GLN A 25 5.81 -1.61 10.01
N VAL A 26 5.19 -1.33 8.87
CA VAL A 26 5.81 -1.55 7.55
C VAL A 26 7.05 -0.67 7.38
N ALA A 27 6.97 0.60 7.79
CA ALA A 27 8.06 1.58 7.68
C ALA A 27 9.31 1.16 8.45
N SER A 28 9.15 0.39 9.54
CA SER A 28 10.27 -0.19 10.30
C SER A 28 11.10 -1.20 9.48
N LEU A 29 10.53 -1.77 8.41
CA LEU A 29 11.18 -2.71 7.49
C LEU A 29 11.50 -2.07 6.13
N SER A 30 10.61 -1.22 5.63
CA SER A 30 10.76 -0.50 4.37
C SER A 30 9.91 0.78 4.40
N THR A 31 10.57 1.93 4.51
CA THR A 31 9.90 3.24 4.40
C THR A 31 9.30 3.41 3.02
N LEU A 32 9.99 2.96 1.96
CA LEU A 32 9.52 3.05 0.57
C LEU A 32 8.16 2.36 0.37
N LEU A 33 8.01 1.13 0.87
CA LEU A 33 6.74 0.41 0.75
C LEU A 33 5.67 1.03 1.66
N ALA A 34 6.03 1.51 2.84
CA ALA A 34 5.07 2.16 3.74
C ALA A 34 4.52 3.48 3.16
N ASP A 35 5.38 4.27 2.53
CA ASP A 35 5.01 5.52 1.86
C ASP A 35 4.02 5.23 0.71
N GLU A 36 4.28 4.20 -0.08
CA GLU A 36 3.37 3.78 -1.16
C GLU A 36 2.00 3.31 -0.63
N LEU A 37 1.99 2.51 0.45
CA LEU A 37 0.74 2.06 1.07
C LEU A 37 -0.06 3.23 1.66
N CYS A 38 0.62 4.23 2.22
CA CYS A 38 0.01 5.43 2.74
C CYS A 38 -0.59 6.29 1.61
N ASP A 39 0.19 6.55 0.54
CA ASP A 39 -0.27 7.32 -0.63
C ASP A 39 -1.46 6.65 -1.33
N THR A 40 -1.40 5.33 -1.53
CA THR A 40 -2.56 4.57 -2.01
C THR A 40 -3.73 4.65 -1.02
N GLY A 41 -3.45 4.52 0.28
CA GLY A 41 -4.43 4.52 1.35
C GLY A 41 -5.22 5.82 1.47
N VAL A 42 -4.59 6.98 1.31
CA VAL A 42 -5.28 8.28 1.34
C VAL A 42 -6.23 8.46 0.16
N ASN A 43 -5.91 7.88 -1.00
CA ASN A 43 -6.73 8.00 -2.21
C ASN A 43 -7.85 6.94 -2.29
N MET A 44 -7.60 5.71 -1.83
CA MET A 44 -8.50 4.57 -2.05
C MET A 44 -9.01 3.88 -0.77
N GLY A 45 -8.54 4.34 0.39
CA GLY A 45 -8.77 3.69 1.68
C GLY A 45 -7.63 2.71 2.04
N PRO A 46 -7.12 2.73 3.28
CA PRO A 46 -6.00 1.86 3.70
C PRO A 46 -6.26 0.36 3.56
N LEU A 47 -7.53 -0.05 3.64
CA LEU A 47 -7.93 -1.44 3.44
C LEU A 47 -7.61 -1.94 2.02
N VAL A 48 -7.79 -1.10 1.00
CA VAL A 48 -7.51 -1.45 -0.40
C VAL A 48 -6.00 -1.64 -0.59
N ALA A 49 -5.20 -0.65 -0.14
CA ALA A 49 -3.74 -0.71 -0.20
C ALA A 49 -3.19 -1.99 0.48
N SER A 50 -3.68 -2.26 1.69
CA SER A 50 -3.26 -3.44 2.47
C SER A 50 -3.63 -4.76 1.80
N LYS A 51 -4.78 -4.84 1.12
CA LYS A 51 -5.18 -6.04 0.36
C LYS A 51 -4.29 -6.28 -0.85
N PHE A 52 -3.94 -5.25 -1.61
CA PHE A 52 -2.98 -5.37 -2.70
C PHE A 52 -1.65 -5.90 -2.20
N PHE A 53 -1.15 -5.33 -1.10
CA PHE A 53 0.08 -5.75 -0.47
C PHE A 53 0.10 -7.21 -0.05
N GLN A 54 -0.93 -7.68 0.67
CA GLN A 54 -1.04 -9.07 1.10
C GLN A 54 -1.14 -10.05 -0.09
N ARG A 55 -1.86 -9.67 -1.16
CA ARG A 55 -1.97 -10.47 -2.39
C ARG A 55 -0.61 -10.62 -3.07
N TRP A 56 0.15 -9.53 -3.20
CA TRP A 56 1.47 -9.57 -3.82
C TRP A 56 2.50 -10.33 -3.00
N LEU A 57 2.54 -10.10 -1.68
CA LEU A 57 3.39 -10.90 -0.79
C LEU A 57 3.10 -12.39 -0.95
N THR A 58 1.82 -12.78 -1.02
CA THR A 58 1.42 -14.17 -1.24
C THR A 58 1.88 -14.68 -2.59
N ALA A 59 1.61 -13.96 -3.68
CA ALA A 59 2.01 -14.38 -5.03
C ALA A 59 3.53 -14.52 -5.20
N LEU A 60 4.31 -13.73 -4.46
CA LEU A 60 5.78 -13.68 -4.55
C LEU A 60 6.50 -14.56 -3.51
N ASN A 61 5.77 -15.38 -2.75
CA ASN A 61 6.32 -16.21 -1.66
C ASN A 61 7.03 -17.51 -2.10
N MET A 62 7.24 -17.71 -3.41
CA MET A 62 7.86 -18.89 -4.00
C MET A 62 7.13 -20.21 -3.66
N ARG A 63 5.80 -20.27 -3.86
CA ARG A 63 4.98 -21.46 -3.54
C ARG A 63 5.04 -21.83 -2.06
N GLY A 64 4.96 -20.82 -1.20
CA GLY A 64 5.03 -20.98 0.25
C GLY A 64 6.42 -21.22 0.83
N LYS A 65 7.49 -21.26 0.02
CA LYS A 65 8.85 -21.53 0.50
C LYS A 65 9.41 -20.42 1.40
N LEU A 66 9.09 -19.16 1.09
CA LEU A 66 9.55 -18.04 1.91
C LEU A 66 8.71 -17.90 3.18
N TYR A 67 7.39 -18.05 3.04
CA TYR A 67 6.38 -18.00 4.10
C TYR A 67 5.05 -18.49 3.55
N PRO A 68 4.11 -18.98 4.39
CA PRO A 68 2.78 -19.40 3.95
C PRO A 68 1.95 -18.26 3.35
N ASP A 69 0.96 -18.62 2.54
CA ASP A 69 0.00 -17.67 1.97
C ASP A 69 -0.69 -16.82 3.05
N LEU A 70 -0.86 -15.54 2.73
CA LEU A 70 -1.61 -14.61 3.57
C LEU A 70 -3.08 -14.60 3.14
N ILE A 71 -3.96 -14.35 4.12
CA ILE A 71 -5.34 -14.00 3.83
C ILE A 71 -5.35 -12.50 3.45
N PRO A 72 -5.89 -12.12 2.28
CA PRO A 72 -5.97 -10.72 1.87
C PRO A 72 -7.16 -10.02 2.54
N ASP A 73 -7.14 -9.96 3.88
CA ASP A 73 -8.18 -9.33 4.70
C ASP A 73 -8.05 -7.81 4.77
N GLY A 74 -6.88 -7.26 4.43
CA GLY A 74 -6.55 -5.84 4.51
C GLY A 74 -6.12 -5.38 5.91
N ALA A 75 -5.99 -6.28 6.88
CA ALA A 75 -5.52 -5.98 8.22
C ALA A 75 -4.03 -6.35 8.34
N ILE A 76 -3.15 -5.34 8.48
CA ILE A 76 -1.72 -5.58 8.67
C ILE A 76 -1.49 -6.10 10.10
N GLY A 77 -1.30 -7.40 10.21
CA GLY A 77 -0.98 -8.10 11.46
C GLY A 77 0.46 -8.62 11.51
N PRO A 78 0.85 -9.25 12.63
CA PRO A 78 2.16 -9.87 12.77
C PRO A 78 2.52 -10.81 11.62
N ARG A 79 1.54 -11.57 11.08
CA ARG A 79 1.76 -12.46 9.93
C ARG A 79 2.19 -11.71 8.67
N THR A 80 1.55 -10.58 8.36
CA THR A 80 1.92 -9.74 7.21
C THR A 80 3.31 -9.14 7.40
N ILE A 81 3.66 -8.68 8.60
CA ILE A 81 4.98 -8.13 8.91
C ILE A 81 6.07 -9.20 8.82
N THR A 82 5.83 -10.40 9.35
CA THR A 82 6.75 -11.54 9.21
C THR A 82 6.93 -11.94 7.74
N ALA A 83 5.87 -11.96 6.95
CA ALA A 83 5.95 -12.23 5.51
C ALA A 83 6.78 -11.18 4.78
N LEU A 84 6.57 -9.88 5.05
CA LEU A 84 7.40 -8.82 4.48
C LEU A 84 8.87 -9.00 4.86
N LYS A 85 9.16 -9.28 6.13
CA LYS A 85 10.54 -9.52 6.59
C LYS A 85 11.18 -10.70 5.87
N GLY A 86 10.47 -11.82 5.71
CA GLY A 86 10.92 -12.99 4.97
C GLY A 86 11.17 -12.68 3.49
N TYR A 87 10.24 -11.94 2.88
CA TYR A 87 10.36 -11.48 1.50
C TYR A 87 11.61 -10.62 1.28
N LEU A 88 11.78 -9.57 2.09
CA LEU A 88 12.93 -8.66 1.99
C LEU A 88 14.26 -9.35 2.33
N SER A 89 14.26 -10.30 3.27
CA SER A 89 15.47 -11.07 3.58
C SER A 89 15.91 -11.94 2.41
N ALA A 90 14.96 -12.53 1.67
CA ALA A 90 15.25 -13.41 0.54
C ALA A 90 15.54 -12.65 -0.77
N ARG A 91 14.97 -11.46 -0.95
CA ARG A 91 15.00 -10.71 -2.22
C ARG A 91 15.78 -9.39 -2.16
N GLY A 92 16.13 -8.93 -0.96
CA GLY A 92 16.89 -7.69 -0.75
C GLY A 92 16.23 -6.46 -1.39
N LYS A 93 17.08 -5.54 -1.84
CA LYS A 93 16.67 -4.27 -2.44
C LYS A 93 15.97 -4.43 -3.79
N GLU A 94 16.35 -5.45 -4.57
CA GLU A 94 15.64 -5.76 -5.81
C GLU A 94 14.19 -6.15 -5.53
N GLY A 95 13.95 -7.02 -4.54
CA GLY A 95 12.59 -7.39 -4.13
C GLY A 95 11.76 -6.20 -3.66
N GLU A 96 12.34 -5.30 -2.87
CA GLU A 96 11.67 -4.08 -2.44
C GLU A 96 11.13 -3.26 -3.64
N GLN A 97 11.95 -3.08 -4.69
CA GLN A 97 11.56 -2.39 -5.92
C GLN A 97 10.53 -3.17 -6.75
N VAL A 98 10.67 -4.50 -6.83
CA VAL A 98 9.69 -5.35 -7.52
C VAL A 98 8.32 -5.27 -6.85
N LEU A 99 8.27 -5.31 -5.52
CA LEU A 99 7.02 -5.21 -4.76
C LEU A 99 6.39 -3.83 -4.89
N LEU A 100 7.20 -2.76 -4.89
CA LEU A 100 6.71 -1.40 -5.17
C LEU A 100 6.02 -1.33 -6.54
N ARG A 101 6.69 -1.80 -7.60
CA ARG A 101 6.10 -1.80 -8.95
C ARG A 101 4.81 -2.62 -9.00
N ALA A 102 4.77 -3.75 -8.31
CA ALA A 102 3.57 -4.59 -8.25
C ALA A 102 2.39 -3.88 -7.58
N LEU A 103 2.64 -3.12 -6.51
CA LEU A 103 1.64 -2.25 -5.89
C LEU A 103 1.13 -1.19 -6.88
N ASN A 104 2.04 -0.49 -7.57
CA ASN A 104 1.69 0.54 -8.56
C ASN A 104 0.87 -0.05 -9.71
N CYS A 105 1.15 -1.28 -10.16
CA CYS A 105 0.31 -1.97 -11.16
C CYS A 105 -1.13 -2.15 -10.67
N SER A 106 -1.33 -2.56 -9.41
CA SER A 106 -2.68 -2.73 -8.85
C SER A 106 -3.40 -1.41 -8.63
N GLN A 107 -2.65 -0.38 -8.23
CA GLN A 107 -3.19 0.97 -8.08
C GLN A 107 -3.61 1.56 -9.42
N GLY A 108 -2.77 1.43 -10.46
CA GLY A 108 -3.09 1.88 -11.81
C GLY A 108 -4.31 1.18 -12.39
N ALA A 109 -4.40 -0.14 -12.26
CA ALA A 109 -5.58 -0.90 -12.67
C ALA A 109 -6.86 -0.42 -11.97
N ARG A 110 -6.78 -0.15 -10.66
CA ARG A 110 -7.93 0.36 -9.90
C ARG A 110 -8.30 1.80 -10.28
N TYR A 111 -7.33 2.68 -10.54
CA TYR A 111 -7.65 4.02 -11.02
C TYR A 111 -8.30 3.99 -12.41
N LEU A 112 -7.90 3.06 -13.29
CA LEU A 112 -8.57 2.84 -14.57
C LEU A 112 -10.05 2.48 -14.35
N GLU A 113 -10.34 1.49 -13.50
CA GLU A 113 -11.72 1.10 -13.15
C GLU A 113 -12.53 2.30 -12.59
N LEU A 114 -11.90 3.16 -11.79
CA LEU A 114 -12.55 4.36 -11.23
C LEU A 114 -12.79 5.45 -12.28
N ALA A 115 -11.93 5.57 -13.28
CA ALA A 115 -12.10 6.52 -14.39
C ALA A 115 -13.20 6.06 -15.35
N GLU A 116 -13.30 4.76 -15.64
CA GLU A 116 -14.39 4.18 -16.44
C GLU A 116 -15.77 4.46 -15.84
N GLY A 117 -15.87 4.52 -14.50
CA GLY A 117 -17.12 4.85 -13.81
C GLY A 117 -17.43 6.34 -13.70
N ARG A 118 -16.46 7.23 -13.98
CA ARG A 118 -16.60 8.68 -13.83
C ARG A 118 -15.50 9.44 -14.58
N GLU A 119 -15.85 10.06 -15.70
CA GLU A 119 -14.96 10.86 -16.57
C GLU A 119 -14.14 11.91 -15.83
N ALA A 120 -14.68 12.53 -14.77
CA ALA A 120 -13.98 13.54 -13.98
C ALA A 120 -12.68 13.03 -13.29
N ASN A 121 -12.41 11.73 -13.29
CA ASN A 121 -11.20 11.13 -12.73
C ASN A 121 -10.07 10.96 -13.76
N GLU A 122 -10.32 11.18 -15.06
CA GLU A 122 -9.36 10.92 -16.15
C GLU A 122 -8.08 11.77 -16.04
N ASP A 123 -8.22 13.07 -15.78
CA ASP A 123 -7.08 13.98 -15.61
C ASP A 123 -6.18 13.56 -14.44
N PHE A 124 -6.80 13.12 -13.34
CA PHE A 124 -6.09 12.63 -12.16
C PHE A 124 -5.36 11.32 -12.48
N LEU A 125 -6.01 10.36 -13.15
CA LEU A 125 -5.40 9.10 -13.57
C LEU A 125 -4.16 9.37 -14.44
N TYR A 126 -4.28 10.23 -15.45
CA TYR A 126 -3.16 10.56 -16.34
C TYR A 126 -1.98 11.14 -15.56
N GLY A 127 -2.23 12.15 -14.71
CA GLY A 127 -1.20 12.76 -13.87
C GLY A 127 -0.56 11.76 -12.90
N TRP A 128 -1.36 10.88 -12.31
CA TRP A 128 -0.86 9.85 -11.41
C TRP A 128 0.08 8.87 -12.12
N ILE A 129 -0.29 8.36 -13.30
CA ILE A 129 0.59 7.48 -14.09
C ILE A 129 1.92 8.19 -14.40
N LYS A 130 1.85 9.43 -14.86
CA LYS A 130 3.03 10.22 -15.24
C LYS A 130 4.04 10.38 -14.10
N GLU A 131 3.56 10.64 -12.87
CA GLU A 131 4.43 11.02 -11.75
C GLU A 131 4.80 9.83 -10.84
N ARG A 132 4.01 8.75 -10.83
CA ARG A 132 4.15 7.65 -9.86
C ARG A 132 4.47 6.28 -10.47
N VAL A 133 4.32 6.10 -11.78
CA VAL A 133 4.63 4.83 -12.45
C VAL A 133 5.93 4.97 -13.24
N LEU A 134 6.92 4.10 -12.94
CA LEU A 134 8.23 4.02 -13.58
C LEU A 134 8.34 2.78 -14.48
#